data_AF-A0A1C0VM16-F1
#
_entry.id   AF-A0A1C0VM16-F1
#
_cell.length_a   1.000
_cell.length_b   1.000
_cell.length_c   1.000
_cell.angle_alpha   90.00
_cell.angle_beta   90.00
_cell.angle_gamma   90.00
#
_symmetry.space_group_name_H-M   'P 1'
#
loop_
_entity.id
_entity.type
_entity.pdbx_description
1 polymer ?
#
loop_
_entity_poly.entity_id
_entity_poly.type
_entity_poly.pdbx_seq_one_letter_code
_entity_poly.pdbx_strand_id
1 'polypeptide(L)'
;MSKLVSTLLIAATLLLTVSHDSKISLAGTCASNCGKAPLQFTPGQRVRVQVVNRTPRVLKLQKPSITDPISLSPGQILYLDQLEGTEPNTSLIFWDETGRSIEANLSRPNLTTLRVELRPTWRVPGDRSVYIQDDGRINVL
;
A
#
# COMPACT_ATOMS: atom_id res chain seq x y z
N MET A 1 71.00 13.22 26.31
CA MET A 1 70.66 12.37 25.14
C MET A 1 69.92 11.15 25.68
N SER A 2 68.59 11.11 25.52
CA SER A 2 67.76 9.99 26.00
C SER A 2 67.10 9.32 24.80
N LYS A 3 67.47 8.07 24.56
CA LYS A 3 66.96 7.17 23.50
C LYS A 3 67.09 5.76 24.10
N LEU A 4 66.13 4.85 24.10
CA LEU A 4 64.79 4.77 23.53
C LEU A 4 63.98 3.87 24.46
N VAL A 5 62.75 4.29 24.72
CA VAL A 5 61.67 3.49 25.28
C VAL A 5 61.23 2.50 24.20
N SER A 6 61.20 1.20 24.51
CA SER A 6 60.54 0.19 23.68
C SER A 6 59.41 -0.46 24.47
N THR A 7 58.26 0.21 24.49
CA THR A 7 56.98 -0.35 24.92
C THR A 7 56.36 -1.11 23.74
N LEU A 8 56.26 -2.43 23.87
CA LEU A 8 55.48 -3.28 22.96
C LEU A 8 53.99 -3.07 23.24
N LEU A 9 53.31 -2.33 22.35
CA LEU A 9 51.85 -2.21 22.33
C LEU A 9 51.32 -3.21 21.30
N ILE A 10 50.77 -4.33 21.78
CA ILE A 10 50.11 -5.33 20.96
C ILE A 10 48.68 -4.82 20.67
N ALA A 11 48.45 -4.31 19.47
CA ALA A 11 47.13 -3.91 19.01
C ALA A 11 46.36 -5.16 18.53
N ALA A 12 45.52 -5.73 19.41
CA ALA A 12 44.55 -6.76 19.04
C ALA A 12 43.36 -6.10 18.33
N THR A 13 43.32 -6.16 17.00
CA THR A 13 42.15 -5.75 16.21
C THR A 13 41.15 -6.91 16.18
N LEU A 14 40.07 -6.80 16.97
CA LEU A 14 38.93 -7.70 16.87
C LEU A 14 38.16 -7.39 15.57
N LEU A 15 38.37 -8.21 14.54
CA LEU A 15 37.52 -8.24 13.34
C LEU A 15 36.15 -8.83 13.72
N LEU A 16 35.24 -7.98 14.18
CA LEU A 16 33.82 -8.31 14.26
C LEU A 16 33.28 -8.41 12.83
N THR A 17 33.40 -9.60 12.23
CA THR A 17 32.67 -9.93 11.02
C THR A 17 31.20 -10.05 11.40
N VAL A 18 30.41 -9.01 11.10
CA VAL A 18 28.96 -9.11 11.19
C VAL A 18 28.52 -10.00 10.03
N SER A 19 28.46 -11.31 10.26
CA SER A 19 27.78 -12.25 9.38
C SER A 19 26.29 -11.95 9.45
N HIS A 20 25.85 -11.00 8.62
CA HIS A 20 24.43 -10.90 8.27
C HIS A 20 24.09 -12.17 7.50
N ASP A 21 23.53 -13.15 8.20
CA ASP A 21 22.85 -14.32 7.65
C ASP A 21 21.68 -13.82 6.78
N SER A 22 22.03 -13.38 5.58
CA SER A 22 21.07 -13.04 4.55
C SER A 22 20.53 -14.36 4.04
N LYS A 23 19.56 -14.94 4.76
CA LYS A 23 18.83 -16.10 4.27
C LYS A 23 18.21 -15.71 2.93
N ILE A 24 18.83 -16.16 1.84
CA ILE A 24 18.29 -16.04 0.50
C ILE A 24 16.99 -16.85 0.52
N SER A 25 15.88 -16.16 0.72
CA SER A 25 14.56 -16.75 0.58
C SER A 25 14.28 -16.88 -0.92
N LEU A 26 14.42 -18.08 -1.45
CA LEU A 26 13.95 -18.38 -2.79
C LEU A 26 12.42 -18.37 -2.72
N ALA A 27 11.79 -17.34 -3.28
CA ALA A 27 10.34 -17.30 -3.39
C ALA A 27 9.87 -18.50 -4.24
N GLY A 28 9.19 -19.45 -3.62
CA GLY A 28 8.58 -20.56 -4.34
C GLY A 28 7.54 -20.03 -5.33
N THR A 29 7.52 -20.54 -6.55
CA THR A 29 6.39 -20.33 -7.45
C THR A 29 5.26 -21.23 -6.97
N CYS A 30 4.07 -20.67 -6.78
CA CYS A 30 2.91 -21.49 -6.48
C CYS A 30 2.45 -22.20 -7.76
N ALA A 31 2.56 -23.52 -7.78
CA ALA A 31 2.27 -24.34 -8.97
C ALA A 31 0.82 -24.85 -9.02
N SER A 32 0.15 -25.02 -7.87
CA SER A 32 -1.27 -25.44 -7.80
C SER A 32 -1.94 -24.96 -6.50
N ASN A 33 -3.27 -24.81 -6.51
CA ASN A 33 -4.09 -24.33 -5.37
C ASN A 33 -3.63 -22.98 -4.78
N CYS A 34 -3.13 -22.10 -5.62
CA CYS A 34 -2.72 -20.76 -5.22
C CYS A 34 -3.93 -19.94 -4.82
N GLY A 35 -3.82 -19.20 -3.71
CA GLY A 35 -4.77 -18.15 -3.39
C GLY A 35 -4.85 -17.11 -4.50
N LYS A 36 -5.83 -16.22 -4.41
CA LYS A 36 -5.96 -15.09 -5.33
C LYS A 36 -4.65 -14.30 -5.32
N ALA A 37 -4.06 -14.10 -6.50
CA ALA A 37 -2.85 -13.30 -6.63
C ALA A 37 -3.09 -11.91 -6.02
N PRO A 38 -2.14 -11.38 -5.22
CA PRO A 38 -2.28 -10.06 -4.67
C PRO A 38 -2.41 -9.05 -5.80
N LEU A 39 -3.29 -8.07 -5.62
CA LEU A 39 -3.47 -7.02 -6.62
C LEU A 39 -2.28 -6.06 -6.52
N GLN A 40 -1.52 -5.96 -7.61
CA GLN A 40 -0.29 -5.19 -7.67
C GLN A 40 -0.16 -4.51 -9.04
N PHE A 41 0.36 -3.29 -9.05
CA PHE A 41 0.78 -2.56 -10.25
C PHE A 41 2.30 -2.48 -10.33
N THR A 42 2.83 -2.21 -11.51
CA THR A 42 4.28 -1.99 -11.65
C THR A 42 4.66 -0.69 -10.93
N PRO A 43 5.69 -0.67 -10.07
CA PRO A 43 6.16 0.57 -9.45
C PRO A 43 6.46 1.66 -10.50
N GLY A 44 6.06 2.89 -10.22
CA GLY A 44 6.17 4.02 -11.15
C GLY A 44 5.14 4.04 -12.30
N GLN A 45 4.32 2.99 -12.44
CA GLN A 45 3.23 2.98 -13.41
C GLN A 45 2.14 3.97 -13.01
N ARG A 46 1.63 4.75 -13.97
CA ARG A 46 0.45 5.58 -13.76
C ARG A 46 -0.80 4.72 -13.64
N VAL A 47 -1.46 4.79 -12.49
CA VAL A 47 -2.71 4.06 -12.21
C VAL A 47 -3.88 5.05 -12.14
N ARG A 48 -4.98 4.74 -12.82
CA ARG A 48 -6.26 5.43 -12.65
C ARG A 48 -7.08 4.70 -11.61
N VAL A 49 -7.55 5.41 -10.59
CA VAL A 49 -8.42 4.84 -9.58
C VAL A 49 -9.88 5.11 -9.96
N GLN A 50 -10.64 4.05 -10.15
CA GLN A 50 -12.08 4.11 -10.39
C GLN A 50 -12.81 3.68 -9.13
N VAL A 51 -13.53 4.61 -8.51
CA VAL A 51 -14.32 4.35 -7.30
C VAL A 51 -15.80 4.22 -7.70
N VAL A 52 -16.45 3.16 -7.25
CA VAL A 52 -17.86 2.89 -7.56
C VAL A 52 -18.63 2.75 -6.24
N ASN A 53 -19.66 3.56 -6.06
CA ASN A 53 -20.54 3.43 -4.89
C ASN A 53 -21.69 2.47 -5.21
N ARG A 54 -21.67 1.26 -4.65
CA ARG A 54 -22.76 0.28 -4.72
C ARG A 54 -23.59 0.23 -3.43
N THR A 55 -23.41 1.20 -2.55
CA THR A 55 -24.25 1.39 -1.37
C THR A 55 -25.50 2.20 -1.73
N PRO A 56 -26.59 2.09 -0.96
CA PRO A 56 -27.77 2.94 -1.13
C PRO A 56 -27.59 4.34 -0.51
N ARG A 57 -26.38 4.73 -0.09
CA ARG A 57 -26.10 5.97 0.65
C ARG A 57 -25.05 6.81 -0.04
N VAL A 58 -25.04 8.12 0.24
CA VAL A 58 -23.95 8.99 -0.17
C VAL A 58 -22.72 8.67 0.69
N LEU A 59 -21.59 8.45 0.03
CA LEU A 59 -20.31 8.25 0.70
C LEU A 59 -19.45 9.50 0.57
N LYS A 60 -18.51 9.66 1.48
CA LYS A 60 -17.43 10.63 1.35
C LYS A 60 -16.15 9.92 0.95
N LEU A 61 -15.40 10.54 0.05
CA LEU A 61 -14.11 10.10 -0.43
C LEU A 61 -13.09 11.20 -0.20
N GLN A 62 -11.87 10.85 0.18
CA GLN A 62 -10.82 11.85 0.33
C GLN A 62 -9.46 11.26 -0.03
N LYS A 63 -8.68 11.99 -0.82
CA LYS A 63 -7.24 11.77 -0.91
C LYS A 63 -6.57 12.64 0.16
N PRO A 64 -5.94 12.04 1.19
CA PRO A 64 -5.32 12.81 2.27
C PRO A 64 -4.35 13.86 1.73
N SER A 65 -4.38 15.04 2.33
CA SER A 65 -3.51 16.18 2.02
C SER A 65 -3.64 16.79 0.62
N ILE A 66 -4.54 16.27 -0.23
CA ILE A 66 -4.64 16.69 -1.65
C ILE A 66 -6.04 17.18 -1.99
N THR A 67 -7.08 16.54 -1.46
CA THR A 67 -8.46 16.94 -1.74
C THR A 67 -9.25 17.18 -0.47
N ASP A 68 -10.22 18.08 -0.57
CA ASP A 68 -11.36 18.08 0.34
C ASP A 68 -12.20 16.80 0.16
N PRO A 69 -13.06 16.45 1.13
CA PRO A 69 -13.98 15.32 1.00
C PRO A 69 -14.95 15.49 -0.18
N ILE A 70 -14.92 14.55 -1.11
CA ILE A 70 -15.78 14.47 -2.28
C ILE A 70 -16.99 13.58 -1.96
N SER A 71 -18.20 14.06 -2.20
CA SER A 71 -19.41 13.23 -2.11
C SER A 71 -19.51 12.28 -3.31
N LEU A 72 -19.77 11.00 -3.04
CA LEU A 72 -20.05 9.98 -4.04
C LEU A 72 -21.47 9.43 -3.84
N SER A 73 -22.39 9.80 -4.72
CA SER A 73 -23.79 9.38 -4.66
C SER A 73 -23.98 7.87 -4.94
N PRO A 74 -25.10 7.25 -4.51
CA PRO A 74 -25.42 5.88 -4.86
C PRO A 74 -25.34 5.62 -6.37
N GLY A 75 -24.66 4.55 -6.77
CA GLY A 75 -24.48 4.18 -8.18
C GLY A 75 -23.45 5.02 -8.95
N GLN A 76 -22.94 6.10 -8.35
CA GLN A 76 -21.98 6.98 -9.02
C GLN A 76 -20.62 6.31 -9.17
N ILE A 77 -19.96 6.64 -10.28
CA ILE A 77 -18.58 6.25 -10.58
C ILE A 77 -17.75 7.53 -10.59
N LEU A 78 -16.66 7.54 -9.82
CA LEU A 78 -15.67 8.61 -9.82
C LEU A 78 -14.34 8.08 -10.34
N TYR A 79 -13.72 8.84 -11.23
CA TYR A 79 -12.37 8.58 -11.69
C TYR A 79 -11.43 9.58 -11.03
N LEU A 80 -10.47 9.05 -10.29
CA LEU A 80 -9.36 9.81 -9.73
C LEU A 80 -8.14 9.44 -10.57
N ASP A 81 -7.68 10.37 -11.40
CA ASP A 81 -6.37 10.21 -12.00
C ASP A 81 -5.35 10.36 -10.87
N GLN A 82 -4.57 9.30 -10.61
CA GLN A 82 -3.43 9.44 -9.72
C GLN A 82 -2.47 10.44 -10.40
N LEU A 83 -2.34 11.61 -9.77
CA LEU A 83 -1.17 12.48 -9.90
C LEU A 83 0.04 11.57 -9.70
N GLU A 84 0.88 11.53 -10.74
CA GLU A 84 2.17 10.84 -10.90
C GLU A 84 2.49 9.66 -9.96
N GLY A 85 2.87 8.51 -10.53
CA GLY A 85 3.35 7.32 -9.78
C GLY A 85 4.65 7.53 -8.99
N THR A 86 4.97 8.78 -8.66
CA THR A 86 6.08 9.28 -7.86
C THR A 86 5.63 9.80 -6.49
N GLU A 87 4.33 10.03 -6.24
CA GLU A 87 3.85 10.35 -4.89
C GLU A 87 3.91 9.08 -4.01
N PRO A 88 4.83 9.01 -3.04
CA PRO A 88 4.92 7.85 -2.17
C PRO A 88 3.60 7.69 -1.41
N ASN A 89 3.13 6.45 -1.28
CA ASN A 89 2.05 6.11 -0.35
C ASN A 89 0.70 6.79 -0.64
N THR A 90 0.16 6.60 -1.84
CA THR A 90 -1.18 7.11 -2.17
C THR A 90 -2.27 6.34 -1.42
N SER A 91 -3.08 7.08 -0.67
CA SER A 91 -4.26 6.55 0.03
C SER A 91 -5.55 7.19 -0.49
N LEU A 92 -6.61 6.40 -0.50
CA LEU A 92 -7.99 6.85 -0.65
C LEU A 92 -8.74 6.47 0.61
N ILE A 93 -9.22 7.46 1.35
CA ILE A 93 -10.06 7.28 2.53
C ILE A 93 -11.53 7.41 2.10
N PHE A 94 -12.39 6.60 2.70
CA PHE A 94 -13.83 6.66 2.47
C PHE A 94 -14.63 6.35 3.73
N TRP A 95 -15.80 6.98 3.85
CA TRP A 95 -16.73 6.74 4.96
C TRP A 95 -18.17 7.06 4.58
N ASP A 96 -19.08 6.49 5.35
CA ASP A 96 -20.50 6.86 5.37
C ASP A 96 -20.70 7.85 6.52
N GLU A 97 -21.34 9.00 6.26
CA GLU A 97 -21.58 10.03 7.27
C GLU A 97 -22.46 9.55 8.43
N THR A 98 -23.25 8.50 8.21
CA THR A 98 -24.08 7.86 9.24
C THR A 98 -23.35 6.79 10.05
N GLY A 99 -22.05 6.57 9.78
CA GLY A 99 -21.21 5.62 10.50
C GLY A 99 -21.43 4.15 10.11
N ARG A 100 -22.11 3.88 9.00
CA ARG A 100 -22.30 2.50 8.50
C ARG A 100 -21.00 1.93 7.96
N SER A 101 -20.83 0.62 8.16
CA SER A 101 -19.65 -0.10 7.69
C SER A 101 -19.72 -0.35 6.19
N ILE A 102 -18.57 -0.19 5.54
CA ILE A 102 -18.37 -0.33 4.09
C ILE A 102 -17.39 -1.47 3.86
N GLU A 103 -17.54 -2.20 2.77
CA GLU A 103 -16.54 -3.15 2.27
C GLU A 103 -16.00 -2.65 0.93
N ALA A 104 -14.68 -2.67 0.78
CA ALA A 104 -14.00 -2.30 -0.46
C ALA A 104 -13.60 -3.56 -1.24
N ASN A 105 -14.27 -3.77 -2.37
CA ASN A 105 -13.97 -4.86 -3.29
C ASN A 105 -13.02 -4.36 -4.39
N LEU A 106 -11.80 -4.91 -4.39
CA LEU A 106 -10.75 -4.52 -5.33
C LEU A 106 -10.72 -5.39 -6.58
N SER A 107 -10.59 -4.74 -7.74
CA SER A 107 -10.36 -5.42 -9.02
C SER A 107 -9.49 -4.59 -9.95
N ARG A 108 -8.87 -5.24 -10.93
CA ARG A 108 -8.03 -4.62 -11.95
C ARG A 108 -8.65 -4.90 -13.32
N PRO A 109 -9.64 -4.10 -13.77
CA PRO A 109 -10.36 -4.36 -15.03
C PRO A 109 -9.46 -4.22 -16.27
N ASN A 110 -8.34 -3.49 -16.18
CA ASN A 110 -7.31 -3.40 -17.22
C ASN A 110 -5.95 -3.08 -16.57
N LEU A 111 -4.89 -3.03 -17.38
CA LEU A 111 -3.51 -2.87 -16.90
C LEU A 111 -3.24 -1.57 -16.12
N THR A 112 -4.02 -0.51 -16.32
CA THR A 112 -3.77 0.82 -15.74
C THR A 112 -4.88 1.29 -14.81
N THR A 113 -5.89 0.47 -14.53
CA THR A 113 -7.06 0.89 -13.73
C THR A 113 -7.21 0.01 -12.49
N LEU A 114 -7.17 0.65 -11.33
CA LEU A 114 -7.63 0.06 -10.06
C LEU A 114 -9.11 0.39 -9.88
N ARG A 115 -9.97 -0.62 -9.81
CA ARG A 115 -11.37 -0.43 -9.44
C ARG A 115 -11.59 -0.75 -7.96
N VAL A 116 -12.12 0.24 -7.25
CA VAL A 116 -12.55 0.15 -5.85
C VAL A 116 -14.07 0.19 -5.83
N GLU A 117 -14.71 -0.96 -5.62
CA GLU A 117 -16.16 -1.04 -5.50
C GLU A 117 -16.58 -1.06 -4.03
N LEU A 118 -17.26 0.00 -3.59
CA LEU A 118 -17.71 0.19 -2.22
C LEU A 118 -19.11 -0.39 -2.03
N ARG A 119 -19.25 -1.37 -1.14
CA ARG A 119 -20.49 -2.10 -0.87
C ARG A 119 -20.89 -1.98 0.60
N PRO A 120 -22.18 -2.07 0.93
CA PRO A 120 -22.61 -2.14 2.32
C PRO A 120 -22.14 -3.47 2.92
N THR A 121 -21.70 -3.45 4.18
CA THR A 121 -21.35 -4.66 4.92
C THR A 121 -21.88 -4.63 6.34
N TRP A 122 -22.13 -5.82 6.89
CA TRP A 122 -22.48 -6.01 8.29
C TRP A 122 -21.25 -6.21 9.19
N ARG A 123 -20.06 -6.41 8.60
CA ARG A 123 -18.81 -6.57 9.34
C ARG A 123 -18.43 -5.24 10.01
N VAL A 124 -18.08 -5.31 11.30
CA VAL A 124 -17.61 -4.16 12.08
C VAL A 124 -16.25 -4.49 12.69
N PRO A 125 -15.21 -3.65 12.50
CA PRO A 125 -15.22 -2.48 11.63
C PRO A 125 -15.27 -2.89 10.15
N GLY A 126 -15.95 -2.06 9.35
CA GLY A 126 -15.79 -2.10 7.89
C GLY A 126 -14.46 -1.48 7.46
N ASP A 127 -14.18 -1.56 6.16
CA ASP A 127 -13.04 -0.92 5.52
C ASP A 127 -13.22 0.60 5.52
N ARG A 128 -12.11 1.32 5.56
CA ARG A 128 -12.05 2.79 5.62
C ARG A 128 -11.07 3.39 4.63
N SER A 129 -10.14 2.59 4.11
CA SER A 129 -9.19 3.08 3.12
C SER A 129 -8.67 2.01 2.18
N VAL A 130 -8.24 2.47 1.01
CA VAL A 130 -7.43 1.69 0.07
C VAL A 130 -6.08 2.38 -0.06
N TYR A 131 -5.02 1.60 0.03
CA TYR A 131 -3.64 2.08 0.01
C TYR A 131 -2.86 1.46 -1.13
N ILE A 132 -2.16 2.30 -1.90
CA ILE A 132 -1.21 1.91 -2.93
C ILE A 132 0.19 2.10 -2.35
N GLN A 133 0.87 0.98 -2.10
CA GLN A 133 2.25 0.97 -1.61
C GLN A 133 3.23 1.37 -2.71
N ASP A 134 4.42 1.78 -2.30
CA ASP A 134 5.52 2.16 -3.22
C ASP A 134 5.97 0.99 -4.11
N ASP A 135 5.81 -0.25 -3.66
CA ASP A 135 6.05 -1.47 -4.45
C ASP A 135 4.86 -1.85 -5.37
N GLY A 136 3.83 -1.00 -5.41
CA GLY A 136 2.62 -1.15 -6.22
C GLY A 136 1.58 -2.11 -5.65
N ARG A 137 1.80 -2.72 -4.47
CA ARG A 137 0.79 -3.56 -3.81
C ARG A 137 -0.37 -2.73 -3.30
N ILE A 138 -1.57 -3.31 -3.39
CA ILE A 138 -2.79 -2.66 -2.91
C ILE A 138 -3.28 -3.33 -1.63
N ASN A 139 -3.50 -2.52 -0.58
CA ASN A 139 -4.08 -2.96 0.68
C ASN A 139 -5.43 -2.29 0.92
N VAL A 140 -6.28 -2.98 1.68
CA VAL A 140 -7.52 -2.43 2.26
C VAL A 140 -7.33 -2.41 3.77
N LEU A 141 -7.70 -1.30 4.41
CA LEU A 141 -7.62 -1.10 5.86
C LEU A 141 -8.96 -0.62 6.41
#